data_AF-B9LTW1-F1
#
_entry.id   AF-B9LTW1-F1
#
_cell.length_a   1.000
_cell.length_b   1.000
_cell.length_c   1.000
_cell.angle_alpha   90.00
_cell.angle_beta   90.00
_cell.angle_gamma   90.00
#
_symmetry.space_group_name_H-M   'P 1'
#
loop_
_entity.id
_entity.type
_entity.pdbx_description
1 polymer ?
#
loop_
_entity_poly.entity_id
_entity_poly.type
_entity_poly.pdbx_seq_one_letter_code
_entity_poly.pdbx_strand_id
1 'polypeptide(L)'
;MVDESVIAAVAGLSVTASFPFLLYGAWIMIDTETVTWTVLMRHLRYIGVGLVLTTVPIVGWMIPRLFVHLSGLAVIHAFLGVQAYALLAFALTGIARILQAKHNADAYEDPDVDIDEIHEDMGHWRARLRAGVAGFMLLWLCAWVTGLYRLYALHVAPMF
;
A
#
# COMPACT_ATOMS: atom_id res chain seq x y z
N MET A 1 29.40 13.59 -3.22
CA MET A 1 27.96 13.93 -3.18
C MET A 1 27.29 13.12 -4.29
N VAL A 2 26.25 12.35 -3.99
CA VAL A 2 25.51 11.60 -5.03
C VAL A 2 24.59 12.58 -5.76
N ASP A 3 24.49 12.45 -7.08
CA ASP A 3 23.61 13.30 -7.90
C ASP A 3 22.14 13.14 -7.48
N GLU A 4 21.40 14.25 -7.42
CA GLU A 4 20.00 14.24 -7.01
C GLU A 4 19.13 13.39 -7.94
N SER A 5 19.42 13.40 -9.23
CA SER A 5 18.70 12.63 -10.24
C SER A 5 18.92 11.13 -10.07
N VAL A 6 20.08 10.71 -9.58
CA VAL A 6 20.34 9.29 -9.24
C VAL A 6 19.47 8.86 -8.08
N ILE A 7 19.36 9.68 -7.03
CA ILE A 7 18.51 9.35 -5.87
C ILE A 7 17.03 9.33 -6.29
N ALA A 8 16.60 10.28 -7.12
CA ALA A 8 15.25 10.33 -7.67
C ALA A 8 14.92 9.06 -8.49
N ALA A 9 15.86 8.61 -9.33
CA ALA A 9 15.71 7.38 -10.12
C ALA A 9 15.61 6.15 -9.23
N VAL A 10 16.47 6.02 -8.21
CA VAL A 10 16.42 4.90 -7.25
C VAL A 10 15.10 4.89 -6.47
N ALA A 11 14.62 6.05 -6.02
CA ALA A 11 13.32 6.17 -5.35
C ALA A 11 12.17 5.76 -6.29
N GLY A 12 12.16 6.27 -7.53
CA GLY A 12 11.17 5.92 -8.55
C GLY A 12 11.17 4.44 -8.91
N LEU A 13 12.34 3.82 -9.03
CA LEU A 13 12.50 2.38 -9.24
C LEU A 13 11.99 1.57 -8.05
N SER A 14 12.31 1.97 -6.82
CA SER A 14 11.82 1.29 -5.61
C SER A 14 10.29 1.31 -5.52
N VAL A 15 9.68 2.49 -5.71
CA VAL A 15 8.21 2.62 -5.72
C VAL A 15 7.60 1.80 -6.87
N THR A 16 8.22 1.79 -8.05
CA THR A 16 7.74 0.99 -9.19
C THR A 16 7.86 -0.51 -8.94
N ALA A 17 8.97 -0.96 -8.34
CA ALA A 17 9.18 -2.35 -7.97
C ALA A 17 8.20 -2.84 -6.90
N SER A 18 7.60 -1.94 -6.11
CA SER A 18 6.55 -2.29 -5.16
C SER A 18 5.23 -2.70 -5.82
N PHE A 19 4.98 -2.24 -7.06
CA PHE A 19 3.69 -2.41 -7.75
C PHE A 19 3.20 -3.86 -7.81
N PRO A 20 3.98 -4.86 -8.28
CA PRO A 20 3.50 -6.25 -8.33
C PRO A 20 3.15 -6.81 -6.95
N PHE A 21 3.86 -6.42 -5.90
CA PHE A 21 3.61 -6.87 -4.53
C PHE A 21 2.33 -6.26 -3.96
N LEU A 22 2.12 -4.95 -4.17
CA LEU A 22 0.91 -4.25 -3.75
C LEU A 22 -0.31 -4.77 -4.51
N LEU A 23 -0.20 -4.95 -5.82
CA LEU A 23 -1.27 -5.45 -6.67
C LEU A 23 -1.66 -6.88 -6.29
N TYR A 24 -0.68 -7.78 -6.16
CA TYR A 24 -0.95 -9.16 -5.78
C TYR A 24 -1.50 -9.26 -4.35
N GLY A 25 -0.94 -8.50 -3.41
CA GLY A 25 -1.45 -8.41 -2.05
C GLY A 25 -2.91 -7.93 -2.01
N ALA A 26 -3.26 -6.90 -2.77
CA ALA A 26 -4.61 -6.37 -2.86
C ALA A 26 -5.59 -7.36 -3.50
N TRP A 27 -5.18 -8.00 -4.60
CA TRP A 27 -5.97 -9.01 -5.29
C TRP A 27 -6.40 -10.13 -4.35
N ILE A 28 -5.48 -10.68 -3.54
CA ILE A 28 -5.81 -11.75 -2.58
C ILE A 28 -6.94 -11.33 -1.64
N MET A 29 -6.95 -10.11 -1.10
CA MET A 29 -7.97 -9.66 -0.14
C MET A 29 -9.32 -9.34 -0.78
N ILE A 30 -9.31 -8.89 -2.04
CA ILE A 30 -10.53 -8.54 -2.76
C ILE A 30 -11.24 -9.80 -3.26
N ASP A 31 -10.50 -10.74 -3.84
CA ASP A 31 -11.03 -11.93 -4.51
C ASP A 31 -11.46 -13.04 -3.52
N THR A 32 -10.78 -13.15 -2.37
CA THR A 32 -11.05 -14.25 -1.44
C THR A 32 -12.29 -13.98 -0.59
N GLU A 33 -13.32 -14.83 -0.69
CA GLU A 33 -14.53 -14.79 0.15
C GLU A 33 -14.23 -15.04 1.63
N THR A 34 -13.53 -16.15 1.93
CA THR A 34 -13.15 -16.57 3.29
C THR A 34 -11.65 -16.38 3.52
N VAL A 35 -11.29 -15.47 4.42
CA VAL A 35 -9.87 -15.19 4.72
C VAL A 35 -9.36 -16.22 5.72
N THR A 36 -8.80 -17.35 5.26
CA THR A 36 -8.14 -18.33 6.15
C THR A 36 -6.81 -17.79 6.69
N TRP A 37 -6.24 -18.44 7.71
CA TRP A 37 -4.94 -18.04 8.27
C TRP A 37 -3.83 -18.05 7.20
N THR A 38 -3.78 -19.11 6.38
CA THR A 38 -2.80 -19.24 5.28
C THR A 38 -2.95 -18.12 4.26
N VAL A 39 -4.18 -17.76 3.88
CA VAL A 39 -4.44 -16.65 2.95
C VAL A 39 -4.01 -15.31 3.55
N LEU A 40 -4.32 -15.08 4.83
CA LEU A 40 -3.96 -13.86 5.54
C LEU A 40 -2.43 -13.68 5.61
N MET A 41 -1.71 -14.73 6.01
CA MET A 41 -0.25 -14.70 6.09
C MET A 41 0.39 -14.52 4.71
N ARG A 42 -0.19 -15.12 3.66
CA ARG A 42 0.25 -14.88 2.28
C ARG A 42 0.07 -13.41 1.90
N HIS A 43 -1.11 -12.83 2.14
CA HIS A 43 -1.35 -11.40 1.88
C HIS A 43 -0.33 -10.51 2.60
N LEU A 44 -0.11 -10.74 3.90
CA LEU A 44 0.81 -9.94 4.72
C LEU A 44 2.26 -9.97 4.20
N ARG A 45 2.72 -11.12 3.71
CA ARG A 45 4.07 -11.26 3.13
C ARG A 45 4.25 -10.39 1.89
N TYR A 46 3.29 -10.40 0.98
CA TYR A 46 3.38 -9.60 -0.25
C TYR A 46 3.16 -8.11 0.03
N ILE A 47 2.09 -7.76 0.74
CA ILE A 47 1.78 -6.35 1.02
C ILE A 47 2.89 -5.70 1.85
N GLY A 48 3.52 -6.43 2.79
CA GLY A 48 4.64 -5.92 3.58
C GLY A 48 5.83 -5.53 2.73
N VAL A 49 6.24 -6.37 1.77
CA VAL A 49 7.33 -6.04 0.84
C VAL A 49 6.99 -4.82 -0.02
N GLY A 50 5.76 -4.79 -0.57
CA GLY A 50 5.30 -3.65 -1.34
C GLY A 50 5.30 -2.35 -0.53
N LEU A 51 4.79 -2.39 0.70
CA LEU A 51 4.77 -1.24 1.61
C LEU A 51 6.17 -0.76 1.96
N VAL A 52 7.12 -1.66 2.23
CA VAL A 52 8.52 -1.26 2.49
C VAL A 52 9.12 -0.54 1.28
N LEU A 53 8.97 -1.12 0.08
CA LEU A 53 9.52 -0.58 -1.15
C LEU A 53 8.90 0.78 -1.55
N THR A 54 7.65 1.06 -1.18
CA THR A 54 7.01 2.36 -1.45
C THR A 54 7.19 3.38 -0.31
N THR A 55 7.02 2.97 0.94
CA THR A 55 7.01 3.88 2.09
C THR A 55 8.40 4.39 2.45
N VAL A 56 9.44 3.55 2.35
CA VAL A 56 10.81 3.96 2.71
C VAL A 56 11.32 5.11 1.83
N PRO A 57 11.22 5.07 0.48
CA PRO A 57 11.57 6.22 -0.35
C PRO A 57 10.70 7.45 -0.07
N ILE A 58 9.40 7.26 0.18
CA ILE A 58 8.47 8.36 0.47
C ILE A 58 8.93 9.11 1.72
N VAL A 59 9.10 8.41 2.84
CA VAL A 59 9.45 9.01 4.13
C VAL A 59 10.91 9.48 4.16
N GLY A 60 11.82 8.69 3.61
CA GLY A 60 13.25 8.96 3.64
C GLY A 60 13.71 10.05 2.68
N TRP A 61 12.97 10.32 1.61
CA TRP A 61 13.43 11.25 0.56
C TRP A 61 12.35 12.16 -0.03
N MET A 62 11.16 11.65 -0.34
CA MET A 62 10.15 12.44 -1.05
C MET A 62 9.48 13.49 -0.14
N ILE A 63 9.06 13.11 1.06
CA ILE A 63 8.38 14.01 2.02
C ILE A 63 9.27 15.21 2.38
N PRO A 64 10.56 15.05 2.76
CA PRO A 64 11.43 16.19 3.06
C PRO A 64 11.57 17.20 1.91
N ARG A 65 11.42 16.75 0.66
CA ARG A 65 11.59 17.57 -0.54
C ARG A 65 10.29 18.15 -1.09
N LEU A 66 9.15 17.77 -0.53
CA LEU A 66 7.82 18.21 -0.96
C LEU A 66 7.72 19.74 -1.00
N PHE A 67 8.26 20.40 0.03
CA PHE A 67 8.18 21.84 0.24
C PHE A 67 9.18 22.65 -0.60
N VAL A 68 10.20 21.99 -1.15
CA VAL A 68 11.24 22.66 -1.96
C VAL A 68 10.77 22.85 -3.41
N HIS A 69 9.92 21.95 -3.91
CA HIS A 69 9.47 21.90 -5.30
C HIS A 69 7.95 21.94 -5.42
N LEU A 70 7.33 22.96 -4.80
CA LEU A 70 5.89 23.17 -4.84
C LEU A 70 5.45 23.63 -6.25
N SER A 71 4.75 22.75 -6.94
CA SER A 71 4.06 23.01 -8.21
C SER A 71 2.67 22.39 -8.16
N GLY A 72 1.76 22.80 -9.06
CA GLY A 72 0.39 22.25 -9.10
C GLY A 72 0.37 20.73 -9.21
N LEU A 73 1.27 20.16 -10.01
CA LEU A 73 1.45 18.71 -10.13
C LEU A 73 2.00 18.07 -8.85
N ALA A 74 2.92 18.73 -8.15
CA ALA A 74 3.42 18.25 -6.87
C ALA A 74 2.31 18.17 -5.81
N VAL A 75 1.41 19.16 -5.78
CA VAL A 75 0.24 19.16 -4.89
C VAL A 75 -0.72 18.02 -5.21
N ILE A 76 -1.02 17.79 -6.49
CA ILE A 76 -1.90 16.68 -6.91
C ILE A 76 -1.28 15.34 -6.50
N HIS A 77 0.01 15.12 -6.79
CA HIS A 77 0.73 13.91 -6.42
C HIS A 77 0.70 13.68 -4.89
N ALA A 78 1.00 14.73 -4.11
CA ALA A 78 0.98 14.69 -2.65
C ALA A 78 -0.41 14.36 -2.10
N PHE A 79 -1.45 15.01 -2.64
CA PHE A 79 -2.83 14.77 -2.26
C PHE A 79 -3.21 13.31 -2.49
N LEU A 80 -2.95 12.77 -3.69
CA LEU A 80 -3.22 11.37 -4.01
C LEU A 80 -2.48 10.41 -3.06
N GLY A 81 -1.21 10.69 -2.77
CA GLY A 81 -0.40 9.90 -1.84
C GLY A 81 -0.97 9.91 -0.42
N VAL A 82 -1.29 11.08 0.14
CA VAL A 82 -1.87 11.19 1.48
C VAL A 82 -3.20 10.45 1.58
N GLN A 83 -4.07 10.62 0.58
CA GLN A 83 -5.36 9.92 0.56
C GLN A 83 -5.20 8.40 0.43
N ALA A 84 -4.22 7.93 -0.36
CA ALA A 84 -3.90 6.51 -0.41
C ALA A 84 -3.53 5.98 0.98
N TYR A 85 -2.62 6.65 1.71
CA TYR A 85 -2.23 6.22 3.05
C TYR A 85 -3.36 6.34 4.09
N ALA A 86 -4.30 7.28 3.92
CA ALA A 86 -5.50 7.33 4.74
C ALA A 86 -6.39 6.10 4.53
N LEU A 87 -6.56 5.64 3.28
CA LEU A 87 -7.31 4.42 2.97
C LEU A 87 -6.57 3.15 3.40
N LEU A 88 -5.23 3.16 3.36
CA LEU A 88 -4.42 2.11 3.96
C LEU A 88 -4.63 2.06 5.47
N ALA A 89 -4.60 3.20 6.17
CA ALA A 89 -4.89 3.26 7.60
C ALA A 89 -6.31 2.74 7.91
N PHE A 90 -7.29 3.08 7.07
CA PHE A 90 -8.64 2.52 7.17
C PHE A 90 -8.66 1.00 6.99
N ALA A 91 -7.96 0.45 5.99
CA ALA A 91 -7.82 -1.00 5.81
C ALA A 91 -7.15 -1.67 7.01
N LEU A 92 -6.12 -1.04 7.58
CA LEU A 92 -5.40 -1.55 8.75
C LEU A 92 -6.31 -1.70 9.98
N THR A 93 -7.30 -0.83 10.15
CA THR A 93 -8.27 -1.01 11.24
C THR A 93 -9.14 -2.27 11.10
N GLY A 94 -9.40 -2.73 9.86
CA GLY A 94 -10.09 -3.99 9.60
C GLY A 94 -9.18 -5.20 9.82
N ILE A 95 -7.97 -5.17 9.24
CA ILE A 95 -7.04 -6.30 9.34
C ILE A 95 -6.57 -6.56 10.78
N ALA A 96 -6.38 -5.51 11.59
CA ALA A 96 -5.95 -5.66 12.98
C ALA A 96 -7.00 -6.43 13.80
N ARG A 97 -8.29 -6.17 13.56
CA ARG A 97 -9.40 -6.87 14.23
C ARG A 97 -9.51 -8.32 13.76
N ILE A 98 -9.36 -8.56 12.45
CA ILE A 98 -9.35 -9.92 11.90
C ILE A 98 -8.18 -10.72 12.51
N LEU A 99 -6.97 -10.17 12.52
CA LEU A 99 -5.80 -10.81 13.12
C LEU A 99 -6.01 -11.12 14.60
N GLN A 100 -6.56 -10.17 15.36
CA GLN A 100 -6.86 -10.35 16.78
C GLN A 100 -7.85 -11.50 17.00
N ALA A 101 -8.95 -11.55 16.24
CA ALA A 101 -9.94 -12.61 16.34
C ALA A 101 -9.35 -13.98 15.98
N LYS A 102 -8.53 -14.06 14.91
CA LYS A 102 -7.86 -15.31 14.51
C LYS A 102 -6.88 -15.81 15.57
N HIS A 103 -6.12 -14.89 16.15
CA HIS A 103 -5.16 -15.22 17.20
C HIS A 103 -5.86 -15.71 18.47
N ASN A 104 -6.96 -15.08 18.88
CA ASN A 104 -7.71 -15.49 20.08
C ASN A 104 -8.42 -16.84 19.94
N ALA A 105 -8.67 -17.27 18.70
CA ALA A 105 -9.31 -18.55 18.40
C ALA A 105 -8.31 -19.69 18.14
N ASP A 106 -7.02 -19.47 18.38
CA ASP A 106 -5.93 -20.42 18.08
C ASP A 106 -5.99 -21.00 16.65
N ALA A 107 -6.52 -20.23 15.68
CA ALA A 107 -6.68 -20.64 14.29
C ALA A 107 -5.36 -20.83 13.52
N TYR A 108 -4.22 -20.75 14.23
CA TYR A 108 -2.92 -21.18 13.75
C TYR A 108 -2.77 -22.72 13.81
N GLU A 109 -3.37 -23.37 14.80
CA GLU A 109 -3.29 -24.83 15.00
C GLU A 109 -4.28 -25.60 14.11
N ASP A 110 -5.44 -25.00 13.83
CA ASP A 110 -6.43 -25.52 12.88
C ASP A 110 -6.82 -24.45 11.83
N PRO A 111 -6.15 -24.43 10.66
CA PRO A 111 -6.34 -23.40 9.63
C PRO A 111 -7.73 -23.40 8.96
N ASP A 112 -8.49 -24.48 9.11
CA ASP A 112 -9.80 -24.72 8.47
C ASP A 112 -10.98 -24.37 9.39
N VAL A 113 -10.71 -23.96 10.64
CA VAL A 113 -11.74 -23.43 11.55
C VAL A 113 -12.44 -22.24 10.90
N ASP A 114 -13.75 -22.36 10.74
CA ASP A 114 -14.58 -21.32 10.16
C ASP A 114 -14.79 -20.18 11.15
N ILE A 115 -14.02 -19.11 10.97
CA ILE A 115 -14.04 -17.95 11.87
C ILE A 115 -15.21 -17.01 11.57
N ASP A 116 -15.94 -17.22 10.45
CA ASP A 116 -17.17 -16.47 10.20
C ASP A 116 -18.28 -16.83 11.18
N GLU A 117 -18.22 -18.01 11.80
CA GLU A 117 -19.09 -18.40 12.92
C GLU A 117 -18.58 -17.91 14.30
N ILE A 118 -17.32 -17.45 14.39
CA ILE A 118 -16.65 -17.14 15.67
C ILE A 118 -16.87 -15.68 16.11
N HIS A 119 -17.08 -14.74 15.19
CA HIS A 119 -17.31 -13.34 15.55
C HIS A 119 -18.29 -12.63 14.62
N GLU A 120 -19.37 -12.07 15.19
CA GLU A 120 -20.47 -11.41 14.49
C GLU A 120 -20.06 -10.26 13.55
N ASP A 121 -18.93 -9.62 13.82
CA ASP A 121 -18.43 -8.44 13.10
C ASP A 121 -17.49 -8.78 11.93
N MET A 122 -17.18 -10.05 11.69
CA MET A 122 -16.16 -10.44 10.71
C MET A 122 -16.47 -9.91 9.30
N GLY A 123 -17.74 -9.96 8.90
CA GLY A 123 -18.20 -9.39 7.62
C GLY A 123 -17.95 -7.88 7.51
N HIS A 124 -18.22 -7.12 8.58
CA HIS A 124 -17.97 -5.68 8.62
C HIS A 124 -16.47 -5.35 8.53
N TRP A 125 -15.61 -6.09 9.23
CA TRP A 125 -14.17 -5.87 9.17
C TRP A 125 -13.59 -6.21 7.80
N ARG A 126 -14.08 -7.27 7.14
CA ARG A 126 -13.71 -7.60 5.75
C ARG A 126 -14.14 -6.52 4.77
N ALA A 127 -15.35 -6.00 4.90
CA ALA A 127 -15.83 -4.93 4.02
C ALA A 127 -14.93 -3.68 4.12
N ARG A 128 -14.55 -3.29 5.34
CA ARG A 128 -13.63 -2.17 5.58
C ARG A 128 -12.24 -2.44 5.01
N LEU A 129 -11.71 -3.65 5.21
CA LEU A 129 -10.44 -4.08 4.65
C LEU A 129 -10.45 -3.98 3.11
N ARG A 130 -11.44 -4.58 2.45
CA ARG A 130 -11.55 -4.56 0.98
C ARG A 130 -11.73 -3.15 0.43
N ALA A 131 -12.61 -2.35 1.03
CA ALA A 131 -12.83 -0.96 0.62
C ALA A 131 -11.54 -0.13 0.77
N GLY A 132 -10.85 -0.25 1.90
CA GLY A 132 -9.59 0.45 2.14
C GLY A 132 -8.47 -0.01 1.19
N VAL A 133 -8.35 -1.32 0.93
CA VAL A 133 -7.35 -1.88 0.00
C VAL A 133 -7.61 -1.44 -1.43
N ALA A 134 -8.85 -1.53 -1.92
CA ALA A 134 -9.21 -1.08 -3.26
C ALA A 134 -8.97 0.43 -3.43
N GLY A 135 -9.39 1.21 -2.43
CA GLY A 135 -9.17 2.65 -2.39
C GLY A 135 -7.69 3.04 -2.35
N PHE A 136 -6.90 2.40 -1.49
CA PHE A 136 -5.44 2.56 -1.44
C PHE A 136 -4.83 2.27 -2.81
N MET A 137 -5.14 1.13 -3.42
CA MET A 137 -4.56 0.74 -4.72
C MET A 137 -4.89 1.73 -5.82
N LEU A 138 -6.13 2.20 -5.90
CA LEU A 138 -6.55 3.17 -6.91
C LEU A 138 -5.77 4.49 -6.77
N LEU A 139 -5.77 5.07 -5.56
CA LEU A 139 -5.11 6.35 -5.32
C LEU A 139 -3.58 6.23 -5.38
N TRP A 140 -3.03 5.11 -4.92
CA TRP A 140 -1.61 4.80 -5.07
C TRP A 140 -1.22 4.72 -6.54
N LEU A 141 -2.04 4.10 -7.41
CA LEU A 141 -1.77 4.02 -8.85
C LEU A 141 -1.78 5.41 -9.50
N CYS A 142 -2.74 6.26 -9.15
CA CYS A 142 -2.77 7.66 -9.59
C CYS A 142 -1.54 8.43 -9.10
N ALA A 143 -1.13 8.23 -7.84
CA ALA A 143 0.07 8.82 -7.27
C ALA A 143 1.34 8.31 -7.99
N TRP A 144 1.40 7.02 -8.33
CA TRP A 144 2.52 6.43 -9.06
C TRP A 144 2.66 7.01 -10.47
N VAL A 145 1.57 7.11 -11.24
CA VAL A 145 1.58 7.73 -12.58
C VAL A 145 2.03 9.18 -12.52
N THR A 146 1.47 9.98 -11.60
CA THR A 146 1.89 11.38 -11.41
C THR A 146 3.34 11.48 -10.94
N GLY A 147 3.81 10.52 -10.13
CA GLY A 147 5.18 10.43 -9.67
C GLY A 147 6.18 10.13 -10.80
N LEU A 148 5.85 9.20 -11.69
CA LEU A 148 6.64 8.92 -12.89
C LEU A 148 6.71 10.13 -13.82
N TYR A 149 5.59 10.82 -14.01
CA TYR A 149 5.57 12.04 -14.81
C TYR A 149 6.45 13.13 -14.20
N ARG A 150 6.43 13.31 -12.87
CA ARG A 150 7.35 14.24 -12.17
C ARG A 150 8.80 13.84 -12.31
N LEU A 151 9.12 12.55 -12.16
CA LEU A 151 10.48 12.03 -12.32
C LEU A 151 11.00 12.34 -13.73
N TYR A 152 10.19 12.07 -14.76
CA TYR A 152 10.52 12.38 -16.14
C TYR A 152 10.72 13.88 -16.36
N ALA A 153 9.75 14.71 -15.94
CA ALA A 153 9.77 16.14 -16.20
C ALA A 153 10.93 16.89 -15.50
N LEU A 154 11.29 16.47 -14.29
CA LEU A 154 12.32 17.16 -13.49
C LEU A 154 13.73 16.62 -13.72
N HIS A 155 13.88 15.33 -14.03
CA HIS A 155 15.19 14.70 -14.09
C HIS A 155 15.57 14.15 -15.46
N VAL A 156 14.61 13.82 -16.34
CA VAL A 156 14.90 13.21 -17.65
C VAL A 156 14.79 14.22 -18.78
N ALA A 157 13.67 14.95 -18.86
CA ALA A 157 13.42 15.92 -19.93
C ALA A 157 14.48 17.03 -20.04
N PRO A 158 15.02 17.60 -18.94
CA PRO A 158 16.03 18.65 -19.03
C PRO A 158 17.41 18.19 -19.54
N MET A 159 17.62 16.89 -19.74
CA MET A 159 18.87 16.35 -20.30
C MET A 159 18.92 16.41 -21.84
N PHE A 160 17.80 16.74 -22.50
CA PHE A 160 17.66 16.87 -23.95
C PHE A 160 17.36 18.32 -24.34
#